data_AF-A0A7N2MS43-F1
#
_entry.id   AF-A0A7N2MS43-F1
#
_cell.length_a   1.000
_cell.length_b   1.000
_cell.length_c   1.000
_cell.angle_alpha   90.00
_cell.angle_beta   90.00
_cell.angle_gamma   90.00
#
_symmetry.space_group_name_H-M   'P 1'
#
loop_
_entity.id
_entity.type
_entity.pdbx_description
1 polymer ?
#
loop_
_entity_poly.entity_id
_entity_poly.type
_entity_poly.pdbx_seq_one_letter_code
_entity_poly.pdbx_strand_id
1 'polypeptide(L)' 'MNNDSVGLLASLIPTPRCHFLMTEYMPLRVERQTKNIMVSSYARTKEASQAKYISILNIIQGEVDPTQL' A
#
# COMPACT_ATOMS: atom_id res chain seq x y z
N MET A 1 8.56 12.31 10.71
CA MET A 1 7.81 13.43 10.11
C MET A 1 6.94 12.81 9.02
N ASN A 2 5.62 13.07 9.01
CA ASN A 2 4.51 12.26 8.41
C ASN A 2 3.87 11.26 9.39
N ASN A 3 3.50 11.73 10.58
CA ASN A 3 2.78 10.96 11.60
C ASN A 3 1.30 11.36 11.73
N ASP A 4 0.84 12.31 10.92
CA ASP A 4 -0.55 12.71 10.83
C ASP A 4 -1.15 12.31 9.47
N SER A 5 -2.48 12.30 9.39
CA SER A 5 -3.18 11.93 8.16
C SER A 5 -2.89 12.90 7.02
N VAL A 6 -2.67 14.18 7.33
CA VAL A 6 -2.42 15.23 6.32
C VAL A 6 -1.05 15.03 5.66
N GLY A 7 0.01 14.80 6.44
CA GLY A 7 1.36 14.56 5.94
C GLY A 7 1.47 13.25 5.16
N LEU A 8 0.75 12.20 5.58
CA LEU A 8 0.67 10.95 4.82
C LEU A 8 -0.01 11.17 3.46
N LEU A 9 -1.18 11.81 3.43
CA LEU A 9 -1.92 12.08 2.19
C LEU A 9 -1.18 13.05 1.25
N ALA A 10 -0.56 14.10 1.79
CA ALA A 10 0.17 15.08 1.00
C ALA A 10 1.32 14.45 0.21
N SER A 11 1.96 13.42 0.77
CA SER A 11 3.05 12.69 0.08
C SER A 11 2.56 11.80 -1.07
N LEU A 12 1.28 11.41 -1.05
CA LEU A 12 0.70 10.48 -2.02
C LEU A 12 -0.01 11.16 -3.19
N ILE A 13 -0.46 12.41 -3.05
CA ILE A 13 -1.27 13.12 -4.07
C ILE A 13 -0.39 14.10 -4.84
N PRO A 14 0.14 13.73 -6.04
CA PRO A 14 1.03 14.60 -6.81
C PRO A 14 0.28 15.78 -7.45
N THR A 15 -1.03 15.62 -7.72
CA THR A 15 -1.90 16.67 -8.24
C THR A 15 -3.31 16.52 -7.65
N PRO A 16 -4.11 17.60 -7.50
CA PRO A 16 -5.44 17.53 -6.88
C PRO A 16 -6.42 16.56 -7.58
N ARG A 17 -6.23 16.32 -8.88
CA ARG A 17 -7.06 15.39 -9.66
C ARG A 17 -6.72 13.91 -9.43
N CYS A 18 -5.53 13.62 -8.91
CA CYS A 18 -5.03 12.25 -8.69
C CYS A 18 -5.07 11.90 -7.20
N HIS A 19 -6.26 11.89 -6.60
CA HIS A 19 -6.45 11.66 -5.16
C HIS A 19 -7.14 10.34 -4.80
N PHE A 20 -7.57 9.56 -5.79
CA PHE A 20 -8.07 8.20 -5.54
C PHE A 20 -6.89 7.28 -5.25
N LEU A 21 -6.88 6.70 -4.06
CA LEU A 21 -5.85 5.79 -3.59
C LEU A 21 -6.36 4.35 -3.61
N MET A 22 -5.46 3.43 -3.96
CA MET A 22 -5.69 2.00 -3.90
C MET A 22 -5.05 1.45 -2.63
N THR A 23 -5.80 0.66 -1.87
CA THR A 23 -5.34 0.08 -0.60
C THR A 23 -5.13 -1.41 -0.71
N GLU A 24 -4.03 -1.87 -0.16
CA GLU A 24 -3.70 -3.29 -0.02
C GLU A 24 -3.27 -3.56 1.41
N TYR A 25 -3.60 -4.74 1.94
CA TYR A 25 -3.25 -5.13 3.31
C TYR A 25 -2.64 -6.53 3.34
N MET A 26 -1.65 -6.68 4.21
CA MET A 26 -1.00 -7.93 4.58
C MET A 26 -0.76 -7.85 6.09
N PRO A 27 -1.09 -8.86 6.90
CA PRO A 27 -1.34 -10.25 6.54
C PRO A 27 -2.83 -10.59 6.40
N LEU A 28 -3.22 -11.22 5.29
CA LEU A 28 -4.42 -12.05 5.32
C LEU A 28 -4.07 -13.43 5.89
N ARG A 29 -4.40 -13.62 7.16
CA ARG A 29 -4.36 -14.93 7.82
C ARG A 29 -5.65 -15.68 7.49
N VAL A 30 -5.65 -16.40 6.38
CA VAL A 30 -6.61 -17.51 6.21
C VAL A 30 -6.08 -18.65 7.09
N GLU A 31 -6.94 -19.28 7.88
CA GLU A 31 -6.59 -20.28 8.92
C GLU A 31 -5.67 -21.43 8.43
N ARG A 32 -5.57 -21.64 7.12
CA ARG A 32 -4.74 -22.67 6.45
C ARG A 32 -3.51 -22.14 5.71
N GLN A 33 -3.28 -20.83 5.67
CA GLN A 33 -2.17 -20.22 4.92
C GLN A 33 -1.06 -19.81 5.89
N THR A 34 0.08 -20.52 5.83
CA THR A 34 1.31 -20.19 6.59
C THR A 34 2.08 -19.03 5.97
N LYS A 35 1.78 -18.66 4.72
CA LYS A 35 2.42 -17.56 4.01
C LYS A 35 1.58 -16.30 4.12
N ASN A 36 2.25 -15.18 4.39
CA ASN A 36 1.60 -13.87 4.31
C ASN A 36 1.27 -13.57 2.84
N ILE A 37 -0.01 -13.36 2.56
CA ILE A 37 -0.51 -12.99 1.23
C ILE A 37 -1.02 -11.55 1.32
N MET A 38 -0.57 -10.73 0.38
CA MET A 38 -1.09 -9.39 0.15
C MET A 38 -2.45 -9.51 -0.55
N VAL A 39 -3.44 -8.80 -0.03
CA VAL A 39 -4.74 -8.72 -0.68
C VAL A 39 -5.08 -7.31 -1.09
N SER A 40 -5.58 -7.24 -2.31
CA SER A 40 -5.84 -6.05 -3.07
C SER A 40 -7.27 -6.08 -3.58
N SER A 41 -8.05 -5.05 -3.25
CA SER A 41 -9.43 -4.93 -3.71
C SER A 41 -9.54 -4.59 -5.20
N TYR A 42 -8.45 -4.13 -5.82
CA TYR A 42 -8.41 -3.65 -7.21
C TYR A 42 -7.65 -4.61 -8.14
N ALA A 43 -7.75 -5.91 -7.86
CA ALA A 43 -7.00 -6.93 -8.57
C ALA A 43 -7.36 -7.03 -10.06
N ARG A 44 -6.37 -6.69 -10.90
CA ARG A 44 -6.09 -7.31 -12.22
C ARG A 44 -7.09 -7.07 -13.35
N THR A 45 -7.37 -5.81 -13.67
CA THR A 45 -7.83 -5.48 -15.03
C THR A 45 -6.62 -5.42 -15.98
N LYS A 46 -6.83 -5.65 -17.29
CA LYS A 46 -5.73 -5.58 -18.29
C LYS A 46 -5.15 -4.17 -18.34
N GLU A 47 -5.99 -3.17 -18.12
CA GLU A 47 -5.65 -1.76 -18.09
C GLU A 47 -4.73 -1.44 -16.89
N ALA A 48 -4.99 -2.05 -15.72
CA ALA A 48 -4.14 -1.87 -14.54
C ALA A 48 -2.72 -2.44 -14.74
N SER A 49 -2.57 -3.50 -15.55
CA SER A 49 -1.26 -4.12 -15.81
C SER A 49 -0.30 -3.26 -16.63
N GLN A 50 -0.82 -2.30 -17.40
CA GLN A 50 -0.03 -1.34 -18.17
C GLN A 50 0.17 -0.01 -17.44
N ALA A 51 -0.56 0.21 -16.34
CA ALA A 51 -0.45 1.42 -15.53
C ALA A 51 0.85 1.43 -14.72
N LYS A 52 1.25 2.62 -14.24
CA LYS A 52 2.41 2.83 -13.37
C LYS A 52 1.99 3.55 -12.10
N TYR A 53 2.54 3.14 -10.97
CA TYR A 53 2.40 3.86 -9.71
C TYR A 53 3.22 5.14 -9.73
N ILE A 54 2.63 6.25 -9.25
CA ILE A 54 3.31 7.54 -9.11
C ILE A 54 3.85 7.71 -7.67
N SER A 55 3.12 7.18 -6.69
CA SER A 55 3.45 7.22 -5.26
C SER A 55 2.94 5.94 -4.59
N ILE A 56 3.61 5.52 -3.51
CA ILE A 56 3.23 4.35 -2.70
C ILE A 56 3.59 4.60 -1.24
N LEU A 57 2.74 4.13 -0.33
CA LEU A 57 2.96 4.17 1.11
C LEU A 57 2.88 2.75 1.66
N ASN A 58 4.00 2.25 2.16
CA ASN A 58 4.07 0.97 2.87
C ASN A 58 4.15 1.25 4.37
N ILE A 59 3.17 0.78 5.14
CA ILE A 59 3.16 0.86 6.60
C ILE A 59 3.46 -0.52 7.14
N ILE A 60 4.63 -0.69 7.75
CA ILE A 60 5.02 -1.92 8.44
C ILE A 60 4.78 -1.69 9.94
N GLN A 61 4.13 -2.65 10.58
CA GLN A 61 3.75 -2.56 12.00
C GLN A 61 4.37 -3.72 12.79
N GLY A 62 4.71 -3.45 14.05
CA GLY A 62 5.30 -4.42 14.98
C GLY A 62 6.80 -4.22 15.19
N GLU A 63 7.45 -5.26 15.70
CA GLU A 63 8.91 -5.31 15.83
C GLU A 63 9.52 -5.44 14.44
N VAL A 64 10.11 -4.36 13.94
CA VAL A 64 10.73 -4.28 12.62
C VAL A 64 12.20 -3.95 12.81
N ASP A 65 13.09 -4.81 12.29
CA ASP A 65 14.50 -4.51 12.20
C ASP A 65 14.73 -3.56 11.01
N PRO A 66 15.16 -2.30 11.24
CA PRO A 66 15.37 -1.33 10.17
C PRO A 66 16.51 -1.72 9.21
N THR A 67 17.35 -2.71 9.57
CA THR A 67 18.46 -3.18 8.75
C THR A 67 18.06 -4.27 7.75
N GLN A 68 16.84 -4.81 7.84
CA GLN A 68 16.34 -5.87 6.94
C GLN A 68 15.78 -5.36 5.60
N LEU A 69 16.18 -4.16 5.18
CA LEU A 69 15.76 -3.53 3.92
C LEU A 69 16.89 -3.47 2.90
#